data_AF-A0A8T4Y873-F1
#
_entry.id   AF-A0A8T4Y873-F1
#
_cell.length_a   1.000
_cell.length_b   1.000
_cell.length_c   1.000
_cell.angle_alpha   90.00
_cell.angle_beta   90.00
_cell.angle_gamma   90.00
#
_symmetry.space_group_name_H-M   'P 1'
#
loop_
_entity.id
_entity.type
_entity.pdbx_description
1 polymer ?
#
loop_
_entity_poly.entity_id
_entity_poly.type
_entity_poly.pdbx_seq_one_letter_code
_entity_poly.pdbx_strand_id
1 'polypeptide(L)' 'MLETLSDGKWHTQAEIQQETRLKNVDVEKIIKFLKDYNFIMVEEKENKIKLNGSFRKLMLQTA' A
#
# COMPACT_ATOMS: atom_id res chain seq x y z
N MET A 1 -1.06 6.76 -3.20
CA MET A 1 -0.64 5.52 -2.50
C MET A 1 -1.55 4.36 -2.85
N LEU A 2 -2.87 4.44 -2.61
CA LEU A 2 -3.79 3.35 -2.97
C LEU A 2 -3.83 3.07 -4.47
N GLU A 3 -3.79 4.10 -5.31
CA GLU A 3 -3.65 3.96 -6.76
C GLU A 3 -2.35 3.23 -7.15
N THR A 4 -1.23 3.60 -6.52
CA THR A 4 0.08 2.93 -6.71
C THR A 4 0.00 1.44 -6.41
N LEU A 5 -0.73 1.03 -5.37
CA LEU A 5 -0.86 -0.37 -4.96
C LEU A 5 -1.99 -1.12 -5.68
N SER A 6 -2.78 -0.45 -6.52
CA SER A 6 -3.98 -1.01 -7.18
C SER A 6 -3.66 -2.11 -8.19
N ASP A 7 -2.44 -2.11 -8.73
CA ASP A 7 -1.93 -3.12 -9.65
C ASP A 7 -1.82 -4.52 -9.00
N GLY A 8 -1.91 -4.59 -7.66
CA GLY A 8 -1.85 -5.81 -6.87
C GLY A 8 -0.46 -6.45 -6.80
N LYS A 9 0.60 -5.72 -7.15
CA LYS A 9 1.99 -6.16 -6.99
C LYS A 9 2.53 -5.76 -5.63
N TRP A 10 3.72 -6.27 -5.34
CA TRP A 10 4.49 -5.85 -4.17
C TRP A 10 5.30 -4.61 -4.53
N HIS A 11 5.25 -3.59 -3.68
CA HIS A 11 6.02 -2.37 -3.82
C HIS A 11 6.86 -2.12 -2.59
N THR A 12 8.06 -1.61 -2.78
CA THR A 12 8.90 -1.10 -1.71
C THR A 12 8.39 0.24 -1.21
N GLN A 13 8.75 0.60 0.03
CA GLN A 13 8.48 1.93 0.57
C GLN A 13 9.11 3.05 -0.28
N ALA A 14 10.23 2.78 -0.96
CA ALA A 14 10.90 3.75 -1.84
C ALA A 14 10.08 4.04 -3.11
N GLU A 15 9.54 3.01 -3.77
CA GLU A 15 8.67 3.16 -4.94
C GLU A 15 7.40 3.95 -4.57
N ILE A 16 6.79 3.64 -3.42
CA ILE A 16 5.61 4.36 -2.94
C ILE A 16 5.93 5.83 -2.71
N GLN A 17 7.07 6.17 -2.12
CA GLN A 17 7.49 7.55 -1.95
C GLN A 17 7.67 8.28 -3.29
N GLN A 18 8.31 7.62 -4.24
CA GLN A 18 8.57 8.20 -5.56
C GLN A 18 7.26 8.51 -6.30
N GLU A 19 6.34 7.56 -6.34
CA GLU A 19 5.06 7.70 -7.05
C GLU A 19 4.11 8.69 -6.36
N THR A 20 4.11 8.72 -5.03
CA THR A 20 3.19 9.57 -4.26
C THR A 20 3.75 10.94 -3.91
N ARG A 21 5.07 11.12 -4.06
CA ARG A 21 5.83 12.31 -3.62
C ARG A 21 5.66 12.63 -2.12
N LEU A 22 5.28 11.64 -1.32
CA LEU A 22 5.12 11.76 0.13
C LEU A 22 6.47 11.61 0.84
N LYS A 23 6.61 12.27 2.00
CA LYS A 23 7.78 12.09 2.86
C LYS A 23 7.71 10.72 3.56
N ASN A 24 8.87 10.18 3.94
CA ASN A 24 8.97 8.91 4.69
C ASN A 24 7.99 8.83 5.87
N VAL A 25 7.96 9.87 6.72
CA VAL A 25 7.10 9.92 7.91
C VAL A 25 5.61 9.86 7.57
N ASP A 26 5.20 10.40 6.43
CA ASP A 26 3.81 10.40 5.99
C ASP A 26 3.45 9.03 5.40
N VAL A 27 4.36 8.42 4.64
CA VAL A 27 4.19 7.06 4.11
C VAL A 27 4.06 6.05 5.24
N GLU A 28 4.92 6.10 6.27
CA GLU A 28 4.84 5.19 7.41
C GLU A 28 3.53 5.31 8.19
N LYS A 29 3.04 6.54 8.41
CA LYS A 29 1.73 6.77 9.07
C LYS A 29 0.58 6.16 8.27
N ILE A 30 0.60 6.33 6.94
CA ILE A 30 -0.46 5.78 6.08
C ILE A 30 -0.35 4.25 6.01
N ILE A 31 0.85 3.68 5.90
CA ILE A 31 1.08 2.23 5.97
C ILE A 31 0.51 1.68 7.28
N LYS A 32 0.86 2.30 8.41
CA LYS A 32 0.35 1.87 9.72
C LYS A 32 -1.19 1.87 9.76
N PHE A 33 -1.81 2.97 9.34
CA PHE A 33 -3.27 3.07 9.27
C PHE A 33 -3.86 1.96 8.38
N LEU A 34 -3.38 1.79 7.16
CA LEU A 34 -3.91 0.79 6.23
C LEU A 34 -3.70 -0.65 6.73
N LYS A 35 -2.59 -0.91 7.43
CA LYS A 35 -2.28 -2.21 8.04
C LYS A 35 -3.24 -2.52 9.18
N ASP A 36 -3.53 -1.54 10.04
CA ASP A 36 -4.43 -1.70 11.20
C ASP A 36 -5.86 -2.10 10.78
N TYR A 37 -6.30 -1.65 9.59
CA TYR A 37 -7.59 -2.04 9.00
C TYR A 37 -7.51 -3.20 8.00
N ASN A 38 -6.36 -3.88 7.91
CA ASN A 38 -6.13 -5.02 7.02
C ASN A 38 -6.34 -4.73 5.52
N PHE A 39 -6.20 -3.46 5.11
CA PHE A 39 -6.30 -3.05 3.70
C PHE A 39 -5.05 -3.37 2.90
N ILE A 40 -3.90 -3.49 3.56
CA ILE A 40 -2.62 -3.86 2.97
C ILE A 40 -2.01 -5.05 3.70
N MET A 41 -1.14 -5.77 2.99
CA MET A 41 -0.22 -6.74 3.54
C MET A 41 1.18 -6.12 3.53
N VAL A 42 1.93 -6.34 4.61
CA VAL A 42 3.32 -5.91 4.74
C VAL A 42 4.19 -7.14 4.95
N GLU A 43 5.23 -7.26 4.14
CA GLU A 43 6.27 -8.27 4.27
C GLU A 43 7.43 -7.62 5.04
N GLU A 44 7.61 -8.06 6.29
CA GLU A 44 8.47 -7.37 7.26
C GLU A 44 9.97 -7.51 6.95
N LYS A 45 10.41 -8.53 6.20
CA LYS A 45 11.85 -8.73 5.94
C LYS A 45 12.39 -7.80 4.86
N GLU A 46 11.62 -7.57 3.80
CA GLU A 46 11.99 -6.71 2.67
C GLU A 46 11.24 -5.37 2.68
N ASN A 47 10.40 -5.13 3.69
CA ASN A 47 9.55 -3.94 3.83
C ASN A 47 8.73 -3.66 2.54
N LYS A 48 8.13 -4.72 2.01
CA LYS A 48 7.28 -4.67 0.83
C LYS A 48 5.82 -4.58 1.22
N ILE A 49 5.07 -3.77 0.48
CA ILE A 49 3.66 -3.47 0.72
C ILE A 49 2.84 -3.87 -0.51
N LYS A 50 1.67 -4.46 -0.28
CA LYS A 50 0.72 -4.84 -1.32
C LYS A 50 -0.70 -4.66 -0.82
N LEU A 51 -1.67 -4.38 -1.71
CA LEU A 51 -3.08 -4.40 -1.34
C LEU A 51 -3.54 -5.80 -0.91
N ASN A 52 -4.34 -5.85 0.15
CA ASN A 52 -5.08 -7.05 0.52
C ASN A 52 -6.00 -7.47 -0.64
N GLY A 53 -6.04 -8.76 -0.96
CA GLY A 53 -6.79 -9.28 -2.10
C GLY A 53 -8.30 -8.98 -2.04
N SER A 54 -8.91 -9.03 -0.85
CA SER A 54 -10.32 -8.72 -0.64
C SER A 54 -10.61 -7.24 -0.86
N PHE A 55 -9.74 -6.36 -0.35
CA PHE A 55 -9.89 -4.91 -0.53
C PHE A 55 -9.64 -4.49 -2.00
N ARG A 56 -8.66 -5.11 -2.66
CA ARG A 56 -8.44 -4.89 -4.10
C ARG A 56 -9.66 -5.28 -4.93
N LYS A 57 -10.30 -6.42 -4.61
CA LYS A 57 -11.52 -6.85 -5.29
C LYS A 57 -12.65 -5.84 -5.12
N LEU A 58 -12.81 -5.27 -3.92
CA LEU A 58 -13.79 -4.21 -3.64
C LEU A 58 -13.53 -2.96 -4.49
N MET A 59 -12.27 -2.51 -4.56
CA MET A 59 -11.87 -1.33 -5.32
C MET A 59 -12.12 -1.48 -6.83
N LEU A 60 -11.90 -2.68 -7.39
CA LEU A 60 -12.16 -2.96 -8.81
C LEU A 60 -13.65 -3.06 -9.15
N GLN A 61 -14.52 -3.29 -8.17
CA GLN A 61 -15.98 -3.32 -8.37
C GLN A 61 -16.63 -1.93 -8.31
N THR A 62 -15.88 -0.93 -7.86
CA THR A 62 -16.35 0.46 -7.69
C THR A 62 -15.68 1.43 -8.68
N ALA A 63 -14.87 0.92 -9.62
CA ALA A 63 -14.15 1.67 -10.65
C ALA A 63 -14.89 1.72 -11.99
#